data_AF-A0A935XY61-F1
#
_entry.id   AF-A0A935XY61-F1
#
_cell.length_a   1.000
_cell.length_b   1.000
_cell.length_c   1.000
_cell.angle_alpha   90.00
_cell.angle_beta   90.00
_cell.angle_gamma   90.00
#
_symmetry.space_group_name_H-M   'P 1'
#
loop_
_entity.id
_entity.type
_entity.pdbx_description
1 polymer ?
#
loop_
_entity_poly.entity_id
_entity_poly.type
_entity_poly.pdbx_seq_one_letter_code
_entity_poly.pdbx_strand_id
1 'polypeptide(L)' 'MKNILIRQLGVKIVVDKRRKIYFIDNVKFHFDVVENLGTFIEVEAIDSKEEFRLEELERTVTNILTFLN' A
#
# COMPACT_ATOMS: atom_id res chain seq x y z
N MET A 1 1.19 1.35 23.56
CA MET A 1 -0.09 1.54 22.83
C MET A 1 -0.74 0.21 22.41
N LYS A 2 -0.05 -0.70 21.69
CA LYS A 2 -0.59 -2.00 21.21
C LYS A 2 -1.36 -2.80 22.27
N ASN A 3 -0.77 -3.02 23.45
CA ASN A 3 -1.42 -3.81 24.52
C ASN A 3 -2.70 -3.20 25.08
N ILE A 4 -2.80 -1.87 25.10
CA ILE A 4 -4.02 -1.17 25.56
C ILE A 4 -5.13 -1.39 24.54
N LEU A 5 -4.83 -1.26 23.24
CA LEU A 5 -5.80 -1.48 22.16
C LEU A 5 -6.27 -2.94 22.10
N ILE A 6 -5.37 -3.91 22.29
CA ILE A 6 -5.74 -5.33 22.38
C ILE A 6 -6.68 -5.58 23.55
N ARG A 7 -6.45 -4.94 24.72
CA ARG A 7 -7.32 -5.10 25.89
C ARG A 7 -8.70 -4.46 25.70
N GLN A 8 -8.77 -3.32 25.01
CA GLN A 8 -10.02 -2.59 24.81
C GLN A 8 -10.86 -3.14 23.65
N LEU A 9 -10.23 -3.60 22.56
CA LEU A 9 -10.90 -3.94 21.30
C LEU A 9 -10.77 -5.42 20.91
N GLY A 10 -9.84 -6.16 21.53
CA GLY A 10 -9.48 -7.51 21.10
C GLY A 10 -8.68 -7.57 19.79
N VAL A 11 -8.29 -8.78 19.39
CA VAL A 11 -7.70 -9.06 18.06
C VAL A 11 -8.71 -9.89 17.29
N LYS A 12 -9.21 -9.36 16.16
CA LYS A 12 -10.14 -10.12 15.29
C LYS A 12 -9.41 -11.14 14.43
N ILE A 13 -8.28 -10.74 13.85
CA ILE A 13 -7.46 -11.58 12.98
C ILE A 13 -6.05 -11.01 12.90
N VAL A 14 -5.07 -11.86 12.57
CA VAL A 14 -3.69 -11.48 12.26
C VAL A 14 -3.42 -11.80 10.79
N VAL A 15 -2.86 -10.84 10.05
CA VAL A 15 -2.43 -11.03 8.67
C VAL A 15 -0.91 -10.97 8.65
N ASP A 16 -0.27 -12.11 8.43
CA ASP A 16 1.18 -12.19 8.24
C ASP A 16 1.52 -12.00 6.75
N LYS A 17 2.56 -11.20 6.48
CA LYS A 17 3.00 -10.90 5.13
C LYS A 17 4.46 -10.48 5.08
N ARG A 18 5.12 -10.84 3.98
CA ARG A 18 6.45 -10.34 3.61
C ARG A 18 6.31 -9.24 2.56
N ARG A 19 6.82 -8.04 2.84
CA ARG A 19 6.74 -6.86 1.97
C ARG A 19 8.11 -6.48 1.43
N LYS A 20 8.20 -6.21 0.13
CA LYS A 20 9.28 -5.43 -0.47
C LYS A 20 8.73 -4.08 -0.92
N ILE A 21 9.41 -3.00 -0.54
CA ILE A 21 9.02 -1.64 -0.90
C ILE A 21 10.04 -1.08 -1.88
N TYR A 22 9.55 -0.52 -2.99
CA TYR A 22 10.36 0.21 -3.95
C TYR A 22 9.74 1.58 -4.21
N PHE A 23 10.57 2.52 -4.65
CA PHE A 23 10.15 3.86 -5.01
C PHE A 23 10.68 4.24 -6.38
N ILE A 24 9.84 4.90 -7.16
CA ILE A 24 10.24 5.67 -8.35
C ILE A 24 9.63 7.05 -8.16
N ASP A 25 10.49 8.04 -7.94
CA ASP A 25 10.09 9.40 -7.56
C ASP A 25 9.09 9.42 -6.40
N ASN A 26 7.88 9.93 -6.62
CA ASN A 26 6.82 10.03 -5.63
C ASN A 26 5.89 8.81 -5.59
N VAL A 27 6.18 7.77 -6.39
CA VAL A 27 5.37 6.55 -6.44
C VAL A 27 6.05 5.44 -5.64
N LYS A 28 5.28 4.86 -4.72
CA LYS A 28 5.68 3.74 -3.87
C LYS A 28 4.99 2.46 -4.33
N PHE A 29 5.76 1.38 -4.38
CA PHE A 29 5.30 0.05 -4.76
C PHE A 29 5.44 -0.88 -3.57
N HIS A 30 4.39 -1.61 -3.24
CA HIS A 30 4.48 -2.75 -2.34
C HIS A 30 4.34 -4.05 -3.12
N PHE A 31 5.33 -4.92 -2.99
CA PHE A 31 5.23 -6.31 -3.41
C PHE A 31 5.05 -7.17 -2.16
N ASP A 32 3.83 -7.61 -1.94
CA ASP A 32 3.42 -8.32 -0.74
C ASP A 32 3.18 -9.79 -1.04
N VAL A 33 3.80 -10.68 -0.25
CA VAL A 33 3.41 -12.08 -0.16
C VAL A 33 2.68 -12.27 1.15
N VAL A 34 1.36 -12.40 1.09
CA VAL A 34 0.47 -12.56 2.25
C VAL A 34 0.25 -14.04 2.50
N GLU A 35 0.50 -14.48 3.74
CA GLU A 35 0.37 -15.88 4.11
C GLU A 35 -1.06 -16.38 3.87
N ASN A 36 -1.19 -17.52 3.18
CA ASN A 36 -2.47 -18.15 2.81
C ASN A 36 -3.40 -17.33 1.88
N LEU A 37 -2.97 -16.18 1.36
CA LEU A 37 -3.74 -15.36 0.40
C LEU A 37 -3.05 -15.21 -0.96
N GLY A 38 -1.71 -15.21 -1.01
CA GLY A 38 -0.95 -15.14 -2.25
C GLY A 38 -0.10 -13.88 -2.39
N THR A 39 0.17 -13.47 -3.63
CA THR A 39 1.04 -12.33 -3.96
C THR A 39 0.22 -11.17 -4.47
N PHE A 40 0.49 -9.98 -3.95
CA PHE A 40 -0.21 -8.74 -4.25
C PHE A 40 0.78 -7.63 -4.62
N ILE A 41 0.34 -6.74 -5.51
CA ILE A 41 1.02 -5.48 -5.79
C ILE A 41 0.12 -4.31 -5.41
N GLU A 42 0.69 -3.32 -4.73
CA GLU A 42 0.03 -2.06 -4.40
C GLU A 42 0.87 -0.92 -4.97
N VAL A 43 0.21 0.08 -5.56
CA VAL A 43 0.83 1.27 -6.15
C VAL A 43 0.21 2.49 -5.48
N GLU A 44 1.04 3.31 -4.86
CA GLU A 44 0.62 4.54 -4.18
C GLU A 44 1.39 5.73 -4.76
N ALA A 45 0.69 6.74 -5.29
CA ALA A 45 1.27 8.04 -5.59
C ALA A 45 1.15 8.93 -4.36
N ILE A 46 2.29 9.38 -3.82
CA ILE A 46 2.36 10.16 -2.58
C ILE A 46 2.59 11.62 -2.93
N ASP A 47 1.83 12.52 -2.30
CA ASP A 47 2.03 13.95 -2.45
C ASP A 47 2.00 14.66 -1.08
N SER A 48 3.13 14.62 -0.39
CA SER A 48 3.27 15.25 0.93
C SER A 48 3.34 16.78 0.88
N LYS A 49 3.52 17.36 -0.30
CA LYS A 49 3.70 18.81 -0.49
C LYS A 49 2.53 19.47 -1.20
N GLU A 50 1.49 18.70 -1.54
CA GLU A 50 0.32 19.17 -2.28
C GLU A 50 0.71 19.81 -3.63
N GLU A 51 1.73 19.22 -4.29
CA GLU A 51 2.25 19.67 -5.58
C GLU A 51 1.39 19.20 -6.78
N PHE A 52 0.56 18.18 -6.59
CA PHE A 52 -0.26 17.54 -7.64
C PHE A 52 -1.75 17.65 -7.35
N ARG A 53 -2.55 17.72 -8.42
CA ARG A 53 -4.00 17.52 -8.29
C ARG A 53 -4.32 16.04 -8.11
N LEU A 54 -5.47 15.76 -7.48
CA LEU A 54 -5.93 14.39 -7.26
C LEU A 54 -6.02 13.60 -8.57
N GLU A 55 -6.53 14.22 -9.64
CA GLU A 55 -6.68 13.56 -10.95
C GLU A 55 -5.32 13.20 -11.56
N GLU A 56 -4.26 13.95 -11.24
CA GLU A 56 -2.90 13.66 -11.72
C GLU A 56 -2.30 12.45 -11.01
N LEU A 57 -2.51 12.36 -9.69
CA LEU A 57 -2.12 11.20 -8.90
C LEU A 57 -2.89 9.94 -9.32
N GLU A 58 -4.21 10.06 -9.50
CA GLU A 58 -5.06 8.97 -9.99
C GLU A 58 -4.62 8.49 -11.36
N ARG A 59 -4.43 9.40 -12.32
CA ARG A 59 -3.94 9.07 -13.67
C ARG A 59 -2.59 8.37 -13.62
N THR A 60 -1.67 8.82 -12.77
CA THR A 60 -0.36 8.18 -12.59
C THR A 60 -0.51 6.72 -12.15
N VAL A 61 -1.33 6.47 -11.12
CA VAL A 61 -1.60 5.12 -10.63
C VAL A 61 -2.31 4.27 -11.70
N THR A 62 -3.34 4.80 -12.36
CA THR A 62 -4.08 4.09 -13.41
C THR A 62 -3.17 3.68 -14.56
N ASN A 63 -2.28 4.57 -15.02
CA ASN A 63 -1.34 4.27 -16.10
C ASN A 63 -0.40 3.12 -15.72
N ILE A 64 0.13 3.14 -14.50
CA ILE A 64 1.03 2.09 -13.99
C ILE A 64 0.29 0.76 -13.87
N LEU A 65 -0.92 0.76 -13.29
CA LEU A 65 -1.72 -0.46 -13.15
C LEU A 65 -2.13 -1.03 -14.51
N THR A 66 -2.41 -0.17 -15.49
CA THR A 66 -2.72 -0.60 -16.87
C THR A 66 -1.52 -1.28 -17.52
N PHE A 67 -0.29 -0.80 -17.27
CA PHE A 67 0.93 -1.42 -17.80
C PHE A 67 1.23 -2.80 -17.18
N LEU A 68 0.80 -3.04 -15.94
CA LEU A 68 1.06 -4.29 -15.23
C LEU A 68 0.10 -5.43 -15.59
N ASN A 69 -0.99 -5.14 -16.31
CA ASN A 69 -1.99 -6.11 -16.79
C ASN A 69 -1.76 -6.50 -18.25
#